data_AF-A0A977PVK4-F1
#
_entry.id   AF-A0A977PVK4-F1
#
_cell.length_a   1.000
_cell.length_b   1.000
_cell.length_c   1.000
_cell.angle_alpha   90.00
_cell.angle_beta   90.00
_cell.angle_gamma   90.00
#
_symmetry.space_group_name_H-M   'P 1'
#
loop_
_entity.id
_entity.type
_entity.pdbx_description
1 polymer ?
#
loop_
_entity_poly.entity_id
_entity_poly.type
_entity_poly.pdbx_seq_one_letter_code
_entity_poly.pdbx_strand_id
1 'polypeptide(L)'
;MQRSSDFAPKSKPNLFEPRLTMSNIENTNNNKTPNYVFNVTFNPEIFRIIGYVGFIVMLVVGSFLTNKFSGVDPQTTTIYKLFGFNHSCYVIDYEPSRTVSAMLLPFWEIPFVLYIIFSFLRVQDAYREKKAPLFAFIVSAICLPIALLLTVWVRIVFVWNPEVNFMNHYLPYIGLQVLFFLIAFENFLYFYAMKALPFNNNWILAIGYLVLLLVVTLLYVVFGMSSGLGHPILDLINNNGQRLFFRILSSTYTFLVLPIPLILSFWEIRRSPKHTLSLD
;
A
#
# COMPACT_ATOMS: atom_id res chain seq x y z
N MET A 1 -18.72 32.21 17.95
CA MET A 1 -17.95 31.26 17.11
C MET A 1 -16.49 31.70 17.15
N GLN A 2 -15.70 31.14 18.08
CA GLN A 2 -14.37 31.65 18.43
C GLN A 2 -13.30 30.86 17.64
N ARG A 3 -12.66 31.49 16.66
CA ARG A 3 -11.49 30.94 15.95
C ARG A 3 -10.26 31.13 16.85
N SER A 4 -9.77 30.07 17.48
CA SER A 4 -8.45 30.09 18.13
C SER A 4 -7.36 29.89 17.05
N SER A 5 -6.74 31.00 16.66
CA SER A 5 -5.58 31.04 15.78
C SER A 5 -4.29 31.00 16.60
N ASP A 6 -3.90 29.81 17.05
CA ASP A 6 -2.56 29.58 17.62
C ASP A 6 -1.86 28.50 16.79
N PHE A 7 -1.33 28.91 15.63
CA PHE A 7 -0.36 28.13 14.86
C PHE A 7 1.05 28.60 15.27
N ALA A 8 1.46 28.25 16.49
CA ALA A 8 2.87 28.27 16.83
C ALA A 8 3.62 27.28 15.91
N PRO A 9 4.82 27.62 15.39
CA PRO A 9 5.59 26.72 14.54
C PRO A 9 6.02 25.51 15.39
N LYS A 10 5.32 24.38 15.18
CA LYS A 10 5.69 23.10 15.79
C LYS A 10 7.13 22.77 15.39
N SER A 11 7.99 22.52 16.38
CA SER A 11 9.32 21.97 16.20
C SER A 11 9.30 20.82 15.20
N LYS A 12 10.33 20.71 14.34
CA LYS A 12 10.43 19.63 13.34
C LYS A 12 10.15 18.29 14.03
N PRO A 13 9.17 17.50 13.58
CA PRO A 13 8.87 16.22 14.21
C PRO A 13 10.06 15.28 14.00
N ASN A 14 10.72 14.88 15.08
CA ASN A 14 11.62 13.73 15.02
C ASN A 14 10.78 12.48 14.68
N LEU A 15 11.19 11.79 13.62
CA LEU A 15 10.50 10.62 13.05
C LEU A 15 10.61 9.38 13.96
N PHE A 16 11.69 9.29 14.74
CA PHE A 16 11.94 8.27 15.74
C PHE A 16 12.52 8.92 16.99
N GLU A 17 11.89 8.69 18.14
CA GLU A 17 12.36 9.18 19.44
C GLU A 17 12.43 8.01 20.42
N PRO A 18 13.53 7.25 20.45
CA PRO A 18 13.72 6.24 21.49
C PRO A 18 13.83 6.94 22.85
N ARG A 19 13.07 6.46 23.83
CA ARG A 19 13.10 6.99 25.20
C ARG A 19 13.30 5.84 26.19
N LEU A 20 14.34 5.95 27.00
CA LEU A 20 14.51 5.13 28.19
C LEU A 20 13.78 5.81 29.35
N THR A 21 12.81 5.12 29.94
CA THR A 21 12.10 5.59 31.13
C THR A 21 12.36 4.62 32.27
N MET A 22 12.86 5.16 33.37
CA MET A 22 13.08 4.41 34.61
C MET A 22 11.78 4.44 35.40
N SER A 23 11.16 3.27 35.65
CA SER A 23 10.00 3.18 36.54
C SER A 23 10.45 2.57 37.87
N ASN A 24 10.25 3.31 38.95
CA ASN A 24 10.45 2.78 40.29
C ASN A 24 9.21 1.98 40.66
N ILE A 25 9.25 0.67 40.48
CA ILE A 25 8.22 -0.23 41.02
C ILE A 25 8.61 -0.52 42.46
N GLU A 26 7.84 0.00 43.42
CA GLU A 26 7.97 -0.39 44.82
C GLU A 26 7.49 -1.84 44.98
N ASN A 27 8.44 -2.77 45.01
CA ASN A 27 8.16 -4.13 45.45
C ASN A 27 8.00 -4.13 46.97
N THR A 28 7.01 -4.87 47.46
CA THR A 28 6.71 -5.07 48.90
C THR A 28 7.85 -5.72 49.67
N ASN A 29 8.83 -6.30 48.98
CA ASN A 29 10.13 -6.64 49.53
C ASN A 29 11.11 -5.51 49.19
N ASN A 30 11.71 -4.88 50.20
CA ASN A 30 12.64 -3.72 50.17
C ASN A 30 13.82 -3.74 49.16
N ASN A 31 13.89 -4.70 48.23
CA ASN A 31 14.84 -4.73 47.13
C ASN A 31 14.30 -3.88 45.96
N LYS A 32 14.75 -2.62 45.89
CA LYS A 32 14.56 -1.75 44.72
C LYS A 32 15.43 -2.24 43.56
N THR A 33 14.93 -3.14 42.73
CA THR A 33 15.52 -3.42 41.41
C THR A 33 14.98 -2.39 40.42
N PRO A 34 15.83 -1.57 39.77
CA PRO A 34 15.36 -0.64 38.74
C PRO A 34 14.80 -1.44 37.56
N ASN A 35 13.52 -1.23 37.23
CA ASN A 35 12.93 -1.73 35.98
C ASN A 35 13.12 -0.67 34.90
N TYR A 36 13.78 -1.08 33.82
CA TYR A 36 14.00 -0.23 32.65
C TYR A 36 12.95 -0.59 31.60
N VAL A 37 12.04 0.34 31.32
CA VAL A 37 11.07 0.17 30.23
C VAL A 37 11.60 0.91 29.00
N PHE A 38 11.78 0.18 27.90
CA PHE A 38 12.21 0.74 26.64
C PHE A 38 11.00 1.17 25.80
N ASN A 39 10.90 2.47 25.51
CA ASN A 39 9.77 3.05 24.78
C ASN A 39 10.13 3.47 23.34
N VAL A 40 9.54 2.72 22.42
CA VAL A 40 9.41 2.81 20.95
C VAL A 40 8.42 3.82 20.38
N THR A 41 8.69 5.13 20.24
CA THR A 41 7.69 6.03 19.60
C THR A 41 7.97 6.29 18.11
N PHE A 42 7.02 5.96 17.22
CA PHE A 42 7.11 6.18 15.77
C PHE A 42 5.75 6.40 15.10
N ASN A 43 5.74 6.80 13.83
CA ASN A 43 4.53 6.93 13.02
C ASN A 43 4.44 5.79 11.99
N PRO A 44 3.35 4.98 11.97
CA PRO A 44 3.20 3.87 11.01
C PRO A 44 3.35 4.30 9.54
N GLU A 45 2.99 5.53 9.20
CA GLU A 45 3.08 6.07 7.83
C GLU A 45 4.51 6.05 7.26
N ILE A 46 5.54 6.04 8.11
CA ILE A 46 6.94 5.90 7.67
C ILE A 46 7.14 4.60 6.91
N PHE A 47 6.57 3.50 7.42
CA PHE A 47 6.68 2.20 6.79
C PHE A 47 5.93 2.14 5.45
N ARG A 48 4.77 2.81 5.35
CA ARG A 48 4.03 2.94 4.08
C ARG A 48 4.85 3.69 3.04
N ILE A 49 5.52 4.79 3.42
CA ILE A 49 6.40 5.56 2.52
C ILE A 49 7.57 4.71 2.05
N ILE A 50 8.29 4.06 2.97
CA ILE A 50 9.42 3.19 2.61
C ILE A 50 8.94 2.09 1.67
N GLY A 51 7.80 1.46 1.95
CA GLY A 51 7.19 0.45 1.10
C GLY A 51 6.94 0.98 -0.32
N TYR A 52 6.21 2.10 -0.47
CA TYR A 52 5.94 2.69 -1.79
C TYR A 52 7.21 3.10 -2.54
N VAL A 53 8.20 3.69 -1.84
CA VAL A 53 9.49 4.03 -2.45
C VAL A 53 10.23 2.77 -2.91
N GLY A 54 10.27 1.72 -2.09
CA GLY A 54 10.84 0.43 -2.46
C GLY A 54 10.18 -0.18 -3.69
N PHE A 55 8.84 -0.12 -3.77
CA PHE A 55 8.09 -0.61 -4.92
C PHE A 55 8.38 0.19 -6.21
N ILE A 56 8.43 1.52 -6.10
CA ILE A 56 8.78 2.39 -7.23
C ILE A 56 10.21 2.12 -7.71
N VAL A 57 11.18 2.00 -6.79
CA VAL A 57 12.57 1.67 -7.12
C VAL A 57 12.65 0.33 -7.85
N MET A 58 11.96 -0.70 -7.34
CA MET A 58 11.88 -2.00 -8.01
C MET A 58 11.36 -1.88 -9.45
N LEU A 59 10.25 -1.17 -9.67
CA LEU A 59 9.69 -0.98 -11.02
C LEU A 59 10.61 -0.17 -11.96
N VAL A 60 11.30 0.84 -11.44
CA VAL A 60 12.26 1.65 -12.22
C VAL A 60 13.47 0.81 -12.62
N VAL A 61 14.05 0.07 -11.68
CA VAL A 61 15.17 -0.85 -11.95
C VAL A 61 14.73 -1.92 -12.94
N GLY A 62 13.57 -2.52 -12.75
CA GLY A 62 13.04 -3.54 -13.65
C GLY A 62 12.79 -3.01 -15.06
N SER A 63 12.23 -1.81 -15.18
CA SER A 63 12.05 -1.11 -16.46
C SER A 63 13.38 -0.87 -17.16
N PHE A 64 14.39 -0.39 -16.44
CA PHE A 64 15.72 -0.21 -17.01
C PHE A 64 16.31 -1.53 -17.51
N LEU A 65 16.26 -2.59 -16.70
CA LEU A 65 16.83 -3.88 -17.04
C LEU A 65 16.12 -4.54 -18.22
N THR A 66 14.79 -4.52 -18.23
CA THR A 66 13.98 -5.09 -19.31
C THR A 66 14.29 -4.41 -20.64
N ASN A 67 14.30 -3.07 -20.66
CA ASN A 67 14.51 -2.31 -21.89
C ASN A 67 15.95 -2.36 -22.42
N LYS A 68 16.94 -2.68 -21.58
CA LYS A 68 18.37 -2.68 -21.97
C LYS A 68 18.98 -4.06 -22.14
N PHE A 69 18.53 -5.06 -21.39
CA PHE A 69 19.23 -6.34 -21.28
C PHE A 69 18.36 -7.58 -21.53
N SER A 70 17.03 -7.47 -21.60
CA SER A 70 16.18 -8.66 -21.78
C SER A 70 16.28 -9.28 -23.18
N GLY A 71 16.53 -8.47 -24.21
CA GLY A 71 16.50 -8.90 -25.61
C GLY A 71 15.11 -9.34 -26.10
N VAL A 72 14.06 -9.19 -25.29
CA VAL A 72 12.69 -9.61 -25.61
C VAL A 72 12.01 -8.52 -26.44
N ASP A 73 11.48 -8.89 -27.62
CA ASP A 73 10.64 -8.00 -28.41
C ASP A 73 9.33 -7.71 -27.65
N PRO A 74 9.06 -6.45 -27.27
CA PRO A 74 7.86 -6.08 -26.52
C PRO A 74 6.56 -6.46 -27.21
N GLN A 75 6.52 -6.62 -28.53
CA GLN A 75 5.30 -6.97 -29.27
C GLN A 75 5.01 -8.47 -29.31
N THR A 76 5.97 -9.30 -28.89
CA THR A 76 5.85 -10.76 -28.94
C THR A 76 5.38 -11.38 -27.63
N THR A 77 5.30 -10.58 -26.57
CA THR A 77 4.93 -11.03 -25.22
C THR A 77 3.49 -11.49 -25.13
N THR A 78 3.21 -12.42 -24.22
CA THR A 78 1.83 -12.85 -23.92
C THR A 78 0.97 -11.67 -23.46
N ILE A 79 1.52 -10.76 -22.66
CA ILE A 79 0.83 -9.52 -22.24
C ILE A 79 0.42 -8.68 -23.45
N TYR A 80 1.34 -8.42 -24.38
CA TYR A 80 1.03 -7.63 -25.57
C TYR A 80 0.00 -8.33 -26.47
N LYS A 81 0.09 -9.66 -26.61
CA LYS A 81 -0.88 -10.46 -27.37
C LYS A 81 -2.29 -10.46 -26.78
N LEU A 82 -2.43 -10.25 -25.46
CA LEU A 82 -3.73 -10.19 -24.78
C LEU A 82 -4.30 -8.78 -24.74
N PHE A 83 -3.47 -7.76 -24.50
CA PHE A 83 -3.92 -6.39 -24.22
C PHE A 83 -3.60 -5.39 -25.32
N GLY A 84 -2.78 -5.75 -26.31
CA GLY A 84 -2.31 -4.85 -27.37
C GLY A 84 -1.30 -3.79 -26.90
N PHE A 85 -0.84 -3.88 -25.65
CA PHE A 85 0.21 -3.06 -25.04
C PHE A 85 0.83 -3.78 -23.83
N ASN A 86 2.03 -3.35 -23.43
CA ASN A 86 2.69 -3.84 -22.22
C ASN A 86 2.31 -2.98 -21.00
N HIS A 87 1.76 -3.61 -19.97
CA HIS A 87 1.53 -2.98 -18.66
C HIS A 87 2.74 -3.17 -17.73
N SER A 88 2.65 -2.70 -16.48
CA SER A 88 3.78 -2.69 -15.54
C SER A 88 4.44 -4.05 -15.33
N CYS A 89 3.69 -5.17 -15.28
CA CYS A 89 4.29 -6.50 -15.12
C CYS A 89 5.36 -6.83 -16.17
N TYR A 90 5.20 -6.36 -17.42
CA TYR A 90 6.20 -6.56 -18.48
C TYR A 90 7.63 -6.22 -18.03
N VAL A 91 7.78 -5.18 -17.19
CA VAL A 91 9.10 -4.72 -16.75
C VAL A 91 9.73 -5.60 -15.68
N ILE A 92 9.02 -6.61 -15.16
CA ILE A 92 9.50 -7.53 -14.12
C ILE A 92 9.38 -9.00 -14.52
N ASP A 93 8.97 -9.31 -15.76
CA ASP A 93 8.64 -10.68 -16.18
C ASP A 93 9.81 -11.42 -16.84
N TYR A 94 10.82 -10.70 -17.34
CA TYR A 94 11.92 -11.27 -18.14
C TYR A 94 13.27 -11.11 -17.46
N GLU A 95 14.15 -12.09 -17.64
CA GLU A 95 15.53 -11.99 -17.13
C GLU A 95 16.34 -10.92 -17.89
N PRO A 96 17.28 -10.23 -17.24
CA PRO A 96 17.65 -10.33 -15.81
C PRO A 96 16.74 -9.53 -14.86
N SER A 97 15.75 -8.80 -15.40
CA SER A 97 14.87 -7.94 -14.61
C SER A 97 14.08 -8.71 -13.55
N ARG A 98 13.53 -9.88 -13.92
CA ARG A 98 12.74 -10.71 -13.02
C ARG A 98 13.51 -11.10 -11.76
N THR A 99 14.72 -11.64 -11.93
CA THR A 99 15.57 -12.02 -10.79
C THR A 99 15.90 -10.82 -9.91
N VAL A 100 16.35 -9.70 -10.50
CA VAL A 100 16.73 -8.51 -9.72
C VAL A 100 15.52 -7.91 -9.00
N SER A 101 14.38 -7.82 -9.67
CA SER A 101 13.14 -7.29 -9.08
C SER A 101 12.65 -8.18 -7.93
N ALA A 102 12.74 -9.50 -8.07
CA ALA A 102 12.43 -10.44 -6.98
C ALA A 102 13.35 -10.25 -5.76
N MET A 103 14.64 -9.95 -5.99
CA MET A 103 15.59 -9.61 -4.91
C MET A 103 15.28 -8.26 -4.24
N LEU A 104 14.67 -7.32 -4.97
CA LEU A 104 14.28 -6.01 -4.46
C LEU A 104 12.91 -6.02 -3.76
N LEU A 105 12.06 -7.00 -4.03
CA LEU A 105 10.72 -7.10 -3.45
C LEU A 105 10.67 -6.97 -1.91
N PRO A 106 11.61 -7.53 -1.12
CA PRO A 106 11.61 -7.36 0.34
C PRO A 106 11.67 -5.89 0.82
N PHE A 107 12.22 -4.97 0.03
CA PHE A 107 12.24 -3.54 0.35
C PHE A 107 10.86 -2.88 0.28
N TRP A 108 9.93 -3.46 -0.48
CA TRP A 108 8.52 -3.09 -0.42
C TRP A 108 7.80 -3.91 0.66
N GLU A 109 7.93 -5.23 0.59
CA GLU A 109 7.08 -6.17 1.34
C GLU A 109 7.25 -6.04 2.85
N ILE A 110 8.49 -6.00 3.36
CA ILE A 110 8.73 -5.97 4.81
C ILE A 110 8.18 -4.66 5.42
N PRO A 111 8.52 -3.46 4.90
CA PRO A 111 7.91 -2.23 5.39
C PRO A 111 6.38 -2.22 5.22
N PHE A 112 5.85 -2.75 4.12
CA PHE A 112 4.40 -2.74 3.90
C PHE A 112 3.65 -3.66 4.88
N VAL A 113 4.21 -4.83 5.21
CA VAL A 113 3.70 -5.72 6.27
C VAL A 113 3.73 -5.03 7.63
N LEU A 114 4.85 -4.39 7.99
CA LEU A 114 4.95 -3.63 9.25
C LEU A 114 3.91 -2.51 9.30
N TYR A 115 3.72 -1.80 8.19
CA TYR A 115 2.69 -0.78 8.08
C TYR A 115 1.28 -1.34 8.33
N ILE A 116 0.92 -2.47 7.72
CA ILE A 116 -0.39 -3.11 7.91
C ILE A 116 -0.62 -3.45 9.39
N ILE A 117 0.36 -4.09 10.03
CA ILE A 117 0.29 -4.48 11.44
C ILE A 117 0.13 -3.25 12.33
N PHE A 118 0.99 -2.23 12.16
CA PHE A 118 0.94 -1.04 13.01
C PHE A 118 -0.26 -0.13 12.70
N SER A 119 -0.80 -0.17 11.49
CA SER A 119 -2.05 0.51 11.17
C SER A 119 -3.23 -0.13 11.92
N PHE A 120 -3.30 -1.46 11.96
CA PHE A 120 -4.29 -2.17 12.77
C PHE A 120 -4.15 -1.85 14.27
N LEU A 121 -2.94 -1.93 14.82
CA LEU A 121 -2.70 -1.60 16.24
C LEU A 121 -3.12 -0.16 16.55
N ARG A 122 -2.80 0.79 15.65
CA ARG A 122 -3.24 2.18 15.77
C ARG A 122 -4.78 2.33 15.78
N VAL A 123 -5.51 1.55 14.98
CA VAL A 123 -6.99 1.54 15.00
C VAL A 123 -7.50 0.91 16.31
N GLN A 124 -6.89 -0.18 16.77
CA GLN A 124 -7.24 -0.84 18.03
C GLN A 124 -7.07 0.10 19.23
N ASP A 125 -5.96 0.82 19.31
CA ASP A 125 -5.72 1.81 20.37
C ASP A 125 -6.76 2.94 20.32
N ALA A 126 -7.02 3.49 19.13
CA ALA A 126 -8.03 4.52 18.96
C ALA A 126 -9.44 4.04 19.35
N TYR A 127 -9.77 2.77 19.11
CA TYR A 127 -11.03 2.17 19.55
C TYR A 127 -11.09 2.02 21.08
N ARG A 128 -10.02 1.52 21.72
CA ARG A 128 -9.92 1.40 23.18
C ARG A 128 -10.04 2.75 23.88
N GLU A 129 -9.46 3.78 23.28
CA GLU A 129 -9.55 5.18 23.73
C GLU A 129 -10.88 5.87 23.37
N LYS A 130 -11.84 5.15 22.76
CA LYS A 130 -13.14 5.67 22.30
C LYS A 130 -13.02 6.82 21.28
N LYS A 131 -11.90 6.91 20.56
CA LYS A 131 -11.67 7.87 19.47
C LYS A 131 -12.11 7.34 18.11
N ALA A 132 -12.12 6.02 17.92
CA ALA A 132 -12.62 5.37 16.72
C ALA A 132 -13.89 4.53 17.02
N PRO A 133 -14.85 4.44 16.07
CA PRO A 133 -16.04 3.62 16.25
C PRO A 133 -15.73 2.12 16.16
N LEU A 134 -16.57 1.29 16.78
CA LEU A 134 -16.47 -0.18 16.74
C LEU A 134 -16.40 -0.74 15.31
N PHE A 135 -17.16 -0.15 14.39
CA PHE A 135 -17.16 -0.57 12.99
C PHE A 135 -15.76 -0.48 12.34
N ALA A 136 -15.02 0.62 12.58
CA ALA A 136 -13.68 0.77 12.03
C ALA A 136 -12.71 -0.29 12.57
N PHE A 137 -12.83 -0.64 13.86
CA PHE A 137 -12.04 -1.71 14.48
C PHE A 137 -12.37 -3.09 13.90
N ILE A 138 -13.66 -3.43 13.76
CA ILE A 138 -14.08 -4.73 13.18
C ILE A 138 -13.60 -4.86 11.74
N VAL A 139 -13.79 -3.82 10.93
CA VAL A 139 -13.32 -3.82 9.53
C VAL A 139 -11.81 -4.03 9.48
N SER A 140 -11.03 -3.32 10.31
CA SER A 140 -9.58 -3.47 10.31
C SER A 140 -9.13 -4.85 10.81
N ALA A 141 -9.82 -5.43 11.80
CA ALA A 141 -9.55 -6.79 12.27
C ALA A 141 -9.79 -7.85 11.18
N ILE A 142 -10.82 -7.67 10.34
CA ILE A 142 -11.11 -8.57 9.19
C ILE A 142 -10.11 -8.33 8.05
N CYS A 143 -9.79 -7.08 7.75
CA CYS A 143 -8.88 -6.74 6.67
C CYS A 143 -7.44 -7.16 6.96
N LEU A 144 -7.00 -7.15 8.22
CA LEU A 144 -5.64 -7.52 8.62
C LEU A 144 -5.14 -8.86 8.03
N PRO A 145 -5.78 -10.02 8.28
CA PRO A 145 -5.30 -11.28 7.72
C PRO A 145 -5.36 -11.32 6.18
N ILE A 146 -6.36 -10.67 5.59
CA ILE A 146 -6.51 -10.59 4.12
C ILE A 146 -5.36 -9.76 3.53
N ALA A 147 -5.08 -8.59 4.08
CA ALA A 147 -4.03 -7.70 3.62
C ALA A 147 -2.65 -8.34 3.77
N LEU A 148 -2.39 -9.05 4.88
CA LEU A 148 -1.16 -9.81 5.07
C LEU A 148 -1.00 -10.92 4.02
N LEU A 149 -2.06 -11.72 3.80
CA LEU A 149 -2.05 -12.76 2.78
C LEU A 149 -1.78 -12.18 1.39
N LEU A 150 -2.52 -11.15 0.99
CA LEU A 150 -2.37 -10.51 -0.33
C LEU A 150 -0.97 -9.90 -0.51
N THR A 151 -0.39 -9.32 0.53
CA THR A 151 0.96 -8.74 0.49
C THR A 151 2.02 -9.80 0.20
N VAL A 152 1.98 -10.92 0.92
CA VAL A 152 2.93 -12.04 0.71
C VAL A 152 2.66 -12.75 -0.62
N TRP A 153 1.38 -12.85 -1.02
CA TRP A 153 0.98 -13.54 -2.25
C TRP A 153 1.55 -12.89 -3.52
N VAL A 154 1.84 -11.58 -3.49
CA VAL A 154 2.50 -10.87 -4.62
C VAL A 154 3.77 -11.57 -5.09
N ARG A 155 4.53 -12.24 -4.22
CA ARG A 155 5.74 -12.99 -4.60
C ARG A 155 5.52 -13.95 -5.77
N ILE A 156 4.31 -14.51 -5.90
CA ILE A 156 3.96 -15.47 -6.93
C ILE A 156 4.06 -14.89 -8.35
N VAL A 157 3.99 -13.56 -8.54
CA VAL A 157 4.23 -12.94 -9.87
C VAL A 157 5.61 -13.24 -10.42
N PHE A 158 6.63 -13.41 -9.56
CA PHE A 158 8.00 -13.73 -9.98
C PHE A 158 8.20 -15.24 -10.24
N VAL A 159 7.31 -16.07 -9.70
CA VAL A 159 7.40 -17.54 -9.83
C VAL A 159 6.86 -17.98 -11.19
N TRP A 160 5.67 -17.51 -11.56
CA TRP A 160 5.05 -17.88 -12.83
C TRP A 160 5.43 -16.92 -13.94
N ASN A 161 6.06 -17.45 -14.99
CA ASN A 161 6.28 -16.70 -16.21
C ASN A 161 4.95 -16.59 -16.99
N PRO A 162 4.54 -15.38 -17.42
CA PRO A 162 3.26 -15.18 -18.11
C PRO A 162 3.17 -15.92 -19.45
N GLU A 163 4.31 -16.25 -20.09
CA GLU A 163 4.35 -17.04 -21.34
C GLU A 163 3.96 -18.51 -21.13
N VAL A 164 4.05 -19.03 -19.89
CA VAL A 164 3.69 -20.42 -19.56
C VAL A 164 2.25 -20.49 -19.08
N ASN A 165 1.88 -19.63 -18.12
CA ASN A 165 0.53 -19.56 -17.60
C ASN A 165 0.23 -18.14 -17.12
N PHE A 166 -0.40 -17.36 -18.01
CA PHE A 166 -0.77 -15.99 -17.72
C PHE A 166 -1.67 -15.87 -16.49
N MET A 167 -2.62 -16.79 -16.30
CA MET A 167 -3.56 -16.71 -15.18
C MET A 167 -2.89 -16.88 -13.81
N ASN A 168 -1.98 -17.83 -13.69
CA ASN A 168 -1.21 -18.03 -12.44
C ASN A 168 -0.30 -16.84 -12.13
N HIS A 169 0.19 -16.16 -13.16
CA HIS A 169 0.95 -14.92 -13.04
C HIS A 169 0.04 -13.71 -12.68
N TYR A 170 -1.16 -13.63 -13.25
CA TYR A 170 -2.04 -12.47 -13.15
C TYR A 170 -2.87 -12.43 -11.86
N LEU A 171 -3.24 -13.59 -11.29
CA LEU A 171 -4.03 -13.65 -10.05
C LEU A 171 -3.37 -12.93 -8.85
N PRO A 172 -2.06 -13.11 -8.56
CA PRO A 172 -1.39 -12.34 -7.50
C PRO A 172 -1.36 -10.83 -7.78
N TYR A 173 -1.30 -10.42 -9.06
CA TYR A 173 -1.40 -9.01 -9.44
C TYR A 173 -2.80 -8.45 -9.13
N ILE A 174 -3.87 -9.21 -9.37
CA ILE A 174 -5.23 -8.87 -8.90
C ILE A 174 -5.31 -8.86 -7.37
N GLY A 175 -4.54 -9.70 -6.69
CA GLY A 175 -4.37 -9.60 -5.24
C GLY A 175 -3.81 -8.23 -4.82
N LEU A 176 -2.81 -7.72 -5.52
CA LEU A 176 -2.17 -6.42 -5.28
C LEU A 176 -3.11 -5.22 -5.56
N GLN A 177 -3.72 -5.18 -6.74
CA GLN A 177 -5.16 -4.94 -6.90
C GLN A 177 -6.00 -4.51 -5.68
N VAL A 178 -6.62 -5.55 -5.13
CA VAL A 178 -7.52 -5.52 -4.00
C VAL A 178 -6.82 -5.00 -2.74
N LEU A 179 -5.56 -5.40 -2.52
CA LEU A 179 -4.76 -4.93 -1.38
C LEU A 179 -4.70 -3.40 -1.34
N PHE A 180 -4.32 -2.73 -2.43
CA PHE A 180 -4.21 -1.27 -2.41
C PHE A 180 -5.56 -0.58 -2.17
N PHE A 181 -6.66 -1.14 -2.67
CA PHE A 181 -7.99 -0.64 -2.33
C PHE A 181 -8.31 -0.82 -0.84
N LEU A 182 -8.05 -2.00 -0.26
CA LEU A 182 -8.28 -2.26 1.17
C LEU A 182 -7.49 -1.28 2.04
N ILE A 183 -6.21 -1.07 1.73
CA ILE A 183 -5.38 -0.10 2.45
C ILE A 183 -5.95 1.32 2.34
N ALA A 184 -6.36 1.76 1.15
CA ALA A 184 -6.97 3.08 0.98
C ALA A 184 -8.27 3.21 1.80
N PHE A 185 -9.10 2.17 1.81
CA PHE A 185 -10.35 2.12 2.55
C PHE A 185 -10.15 2.16 4.07
N GLU A 186 -9.23 1.35 4.61
CA GLU A 186 -8.89 1.35 6.04
C GLU A 186 -8.33 2.71 6.48
N ASN A 187 -7.46 3.32 5.68
CA ASN A 187 -6.96 4.67 5.95
C ASN A 187 -8.06 5.70 5.99
N PHE A 188 -8.98 5.68 5.03
CA PHE A 188 -10.14 6.56 5.05
C PHE A 188 -10.95 6.39 6.35
N LEU A 189 -11.28 5.15 6.75
CA LEU A 189 -12.05 4.91 7.97
C LEU A 189 -11.33 5.46 9.21
N TYR A 190 -10.03 5.20 9.34
CA TYR A 190 -9.22 5.70 10.44
C TYR A 190 -9.15 7.24 10.45
N PHE A 191 -8.72 7.86 9.36
CA PHE A 191 -8.55 9.32 9.30
C PHE A 191 -9.87 10.08 9.37
N TYR A 192 -10.97 9.49 8.88
CA TYR A 192 -12.31 10.04 9.08
C TYR A 192 -12.70 10.02 10.57
N ALA A 193 -12.51 8.90 11.25
CA ALA A 193 -12.79 8.79 12.69
C ALA A 193 -11.95 9.77 13.52
N MET A 194 -10.69 9.96 13.14
CA MET A 194 -9.76 10.88 13.79
C MET A 194 -9.95 12.36 13.39
N LYS A 195 -10.92 12.68 12.52
CA LYS A 195 -11.15 14.02 11.94
C LYS A 195 -9.87 14.63 11.32
N ALA A 196 -9.08 13.77 10.70
CA ALA A 196 -7.74 14.06 10.19
C ALA A 196 -7.62 13.81 8.69
N LEU A 197 -8.73 13.74 7.95
CA LEU A 197 -8.70 13.57 6.49
C LEU A 197 -7.90 14.71 5.80
N PRO A 198 -7.31 14.43 4.63
CA PRO A 198 -6.60 15.44 3.85
C PRO A 198 -7.52 16.61 3.44
N PHE A 199 -6.91 17.74 3.04
CA PHE A 199 -7.63 18.92 2.55
C PHE A 199 -8.71 19.48 3.52
N ASN A 200 -8.30 19.83 4.74
CA ASN A 200 -9.19 20.37 5.78
C ASN A 200 -10.34 19.43 6.16
N ASN A 201 -10.04 18.14 6.28
CA ASN A 201 -11.00 17.11 6.66
C ASN A 201 -12.19 16.98 5.68
N ASN A 202 -11.93 17.15 4.38
CA ASN A 202 -12.97 17.10 3.34
C ASN A 202 -13.37 15.65 3.02
N TRP A 203 -14.47 15.19 3.63
CA TRP A 203 -15.00 13.84 3.46
C TRP A 203 -15.52 13.57 2.05
N ILE A 204 -16.04 14.57 1.34
CA ILE A 204 -16.58 14.40 -0.02
C ILE A 204 -15.45 14.02 -0.97
N LEU A 205 -14.32 14.73 -0.87
CA LEU A 205 -13.14 14.43 -1.68
C LEU A 205 -12.57 13.03 -1.37
N ALA A 206 -12.54 12.66 -0.10
CA ALA A 206 -12.05 11.35 0.31
C ALA A 206 -12.95 10.19 -0.17
N ILE A 207 -14.27 10.34 -0.06
CA ILE A 207 -15.23 9.37 -0.63
C ILE A 207 -15.15 9.35 -2.16
N GLY A 208 -15.04 10.52 -2.81
CA GLY A 208 -14.86 10.61 -4.26
C GLY A 208 -13.62 9.86 -4.73
N TYR A 209 -12.50 10.00 -4.02
CA TYR A 209 -11.27 9.22 -4.27
C TYR A 209 -11.51 7.72 -4.10
N LEU A 210 -12.14 7.28 -3.01
CA LEU A 210 -12.43 5.86 -2.78
C LEU A 210 -13.36 5.26 -3.84
N VAL A 211 -14.43 5.96 -4.21
CA VAL A 211 -15.38 5.51 -5.24
C VAL A 211 -14.67 5.41 -6.59
N LEU A 212 -13.88 6.42 -6.96
CA LEU A 212 -13.10 6.39 -8.18
C LEU A 212 -12.11 5.21 -8.18
N LEU A 213 -11.36 5.02 -7.09
CA LEU A 213 -10.42 3.92 -6.94
C LEU A 213 -11.13 2.56 -7.04
N LEU A 214 -12.29 2.39 -6.38
CA LEU A 214 -13.07 1.16 -6.44
C LEU A 214 -13.53 0.86 -7.87
N VAL A 215 -14.14 1.84 -8.55
CA VAL A 215 -14.64 1.68 -9.92
C VAL A 215 -13.50 1.34 -10.88
N VAL A 216 -12.38 2.07 -10.80
CA VAL A 216 -11.21 1.82 -11.65
C VAL A 216 -10.62 0.44 -11.37
N THR A 217 -10.53 0.02 -10.10
CA THR A 217 -10.06 -1.31 -9.71
C THR A 217 -10.97 -2.41 -10.27
N LEU A 218 -12.28 -2.30 -10.06
CA LEU A 218 -13.24 -3.28 -10.55
C LEU A 218 -13.23 -3.41 -12.07
N LEU A 219 -13.23 -2.29 -12.80
CA LEU A 219 -13.14 -2.31 -14.25
C LEU A 219 -11.82 -2.94 -14.73
N TYR A 220 -10.70 -2.62 -14.08
CA TYR A 220 -9.40 -3.17 -14.46
C TYR A 220 -9.35 -4.69 -14.20
N VAL A 221 -9.80 -5.14 -13.03
CA VAL A 221 -9.87 -6.58 -12.70
C VAL A 221 -10.79 -7.32 -13.67
N VAL A 222 -12.01 -6.81 -13.90
CA VAL A 222 -13.00 -7.48 -14.76
C VAL A 222 -12.51 -7.60 -16.19
N PHE A 223 -12.04 -6.50 -16.79
CA PHE A 223 -11.54 -6.55 -18.17
C PHE A 223 -10.26 -7.40 -18.28
N GLY A 224 -9.33 -7.25 -17.34
CA GLY A 224 -8.11 -8.06 -17.30
C GLY A 224 -8.37 -9.55 -17.17
N MET A 225 -9.27 -9.95 -16.26
CA MET A 225 -9.71 -11.34 -16.10
C MET A 225 -10.41 -11.86 -17.34
N SER A 226 -11.29 -11.05 -17.95
CA SER A 226 -12.01 -11.47 -19.15
C SER A 226 -11.04 -11.80 -20.31
N SER A 227 -10.01 -10.98 -20.50
CA SER A 227 -8.94 -11.24 -21.47
C SER A 227 -8.11 -12.48 -21.10
N GLY A 228 -7.70 -12.60 -19.83
CA GLY A 228 -6.89 -13.73 -19.37
C GLY A 228 -7.61 -15.09 -19.46
N LEU A 229 -8.93 -15.10 -19.30
CA LEU A 229 -9.77 -16.30 -19.43
C LEU A 229 -10.15 -16.64 -20.88
N GLY A 230 -9.71 -15.84 -21.87
CA GLY A 230 -10.02 -16.06 -23.28
C GLY A 230 -11.43 -15.62 -23.70
N HIS A 231 -12.12 -14.84 -22.86
CA HIS A 231 -13.44 -14.28 -23.14
C HIS A 231 -13.42 -12.75 -23.00
N PRO A 232 -12.62 -12.04 -23.83
CA PRO A 232 -12.42 -10.62 -23.67
C PRO A 232 -13.72 -9.83 -23.86
N ILE A 233 -14.09 -9.02 -22.87
CA ILE A 233 -15.22 -8.07 -22.98
C ILE A 233 -14.86 -6.93 -23.93
N LEU A 234 -13.57 -6.56 -23.99
CA LEU A 234 -13.02 -5.54 -24.86
C LEU A 234 -12.10 -6.18 -25.91
N ASP A 235 -12.27 -5.84 -27.18
CA ASP A 235 -11.36 -6.20 -28.28
C ASP A 235 -10.13 -5.30 -28.26
N LEU A 236 -9.19 -5.62 -27.36
CA LEU A 236 -7.98 -4.83 -27.17
C LEU A 236 -6.97 -4.99 -28.32
N ILE A 237 -7.15 -5.99 -29.20
CA ILE A 237 -6.21 -6.30 -30.28
C ILE A 237 -6.62 -5.66 -31.59
N ASN A 238 -7.89 -5.70 -31.98
CA ASN A 238 -8.31 -5.14 -33.27
C ASN A 238 -8.96 -3.77 -33.15
N ASN A 239 -9.35 -3.34 -31.93
CA ASN A 239 -9.99 -2.05 -31.71
C ASN A 239 -9.07 -1.06 -30.94
N ASN A 240 -8.49 -0.11 -31.68
CA ASN A 240 -7.60 0.92 -31.11
C ASN A 240 -8.27 1.79 -30.04
N GLY A 241 -9.57 2.07 -30.16
CA GLY A 241 -10.31 2.89 -29.19
C GLY A 241 -10.46 2.17 -27.85
N GLN A 242 -10.83 0.89 -27.87
CA GLN A 242 -10.95 0.07 -26.66
C GLN A 242 -9.59 -0.18 -26.01
N ARG A 243 -8.54 -0.41 -26.82
CA ARG A 243 -7.15 -0.50 -26.34
C ARG A 243 -6.69 0.78 -25.64
N LEU A 244 -6.93 1.94 -26.24
CA LEU A 244 -6.60 3.24 -25.66
C LEU A 244 -7.33 3.45 -24.33
N PHE A 245 -8.63 3.13 -24.29
CA PHE A 245 -9.42 3.19 -23.07
C PHE A 245 -8.81 2.33 -21.95
N PHE A 246 -8.47 1.07 -22.22
CA PHE A 246 -7.88 0.18 -21.21
C PHE A 246 -6.49 0.63 -20.76
N ARG A 247 -5.70 1.24 -21.66
CA ARG A 247 -4.42 1.86 -21.31
C ARG A 247 -4.60 3.08 -20.39
N ILE A 248 -5.60 3.91 -20.65
CA ILE A 248 -5.94 5.04 -19.77
C ILE A 248 -6.41 4.53 -18.41
N LEU A 249 -7.26 3.50 -18.39
CA LEU A 249 -7.76 2.87 -17.16
C LEU A 249 -6.60 2.34 -16.29
N SER A 250 -5.69 1.56 -16.87
CA SER A 250 -4.52 1.02 -16.15
C SER A 250 -3.54 2.10 -15.68
N SER A 251 -3.33 3.15 -16.49
CA SER A 251 -2.52 4.30 -16.09
C SER A 251 -3.16 5.09 -14.94
N THR A 252 -4.48 5.28 -15.01
CA THR A 252 -5.26 5.93 -13.95
C THR A 252 -5.20 5.13 -12.66
N TYR A 253 -5.41 3.81 -12.73
CA TYR A 253 -5.24 2.93 -11.58
C TYR A 253 -3.87 3.10 -10.94
N THR A 254 -2.80 3.01 -11.74
CA THR A 254 -1.42 3.16 -11.27
C THR A 254 -1.19 4.49 -10.56
N PHE A 255 -1.73 5.59 -11.13
CA PHE A 255 -1.64 6.92 -10.52
C PHE A 255 -2.39 7.00 -9.17
N LEU A 256 -3.58 6.38 -9.10
CA LEU A 256 -4.42 6.38 -7.90
C LEU A 256 -3.86 5.53 -6.75
N VAL A 257 -3.05 4.50 -7.03
CA VAL A 257 -2.51 3.59 -6.00
C VAL A 257 -1.05 3.83 -5.63
N LEU A 258 -0.27 4.52 -6.47
CA LEU A 258 1.15 4.80 -6.20
C LEU A 258 1.39 6.29 -5.84
N PRO A 259 1.36 7.26 -6.77
CA PRO A 259 1.57 8.67 -6.44
C PRO A 259 0.67 9.23 -5.35
N ILE A 260 -0.65 9.01 -5.45
CA ILE A 260 -1.59 9.64 -4.50
C ILE A 260 -1.37 9.15 -3.06
N PRO A 261 -1.38 7.84 -2.77
CA PRO A 261 -1.15 7.36 -1.41
C PRO A 261 0.22 7.74 -0.87
N LEU A 262 1.26 7.80 -1.71
CA LEU A 262 2.58 8.28 -1.30
C LEU A 262 2.54 9.74 -0.83
N ILE A 263 1.91 10.63 -1.60
CA ILE A 263 1.73 12.04 -1.23
C ILE A 263 0.90 12.16 0.06
N LEU A 264 -0.20 11.40 0.15
CA LEU A 264 -1.04 11.38 1.35
C LEU A 264 -0.26 10.88 2.57
N SER A 265 0.63 9.90 2.42
CA SER A 265 1.50 9.42 3.50
C SER A 265 2.38 10.51 4.08
N PHE A 266 3.01 11.32 3.22
CA PHE A 266 3.84 12.43 3.68
C PHE A 266 3.05 13.50 4.42
N TRP A 267 1.79 13.73 4.03
CA TRP A 267 0.91 14.66 4.75
C TRP A 267 0.40 14.08 6.07
N GLU A 268 0.04 12.79 6.07
CA GLU A 268 -0.48 12.07 7.22
C GLU A 268 0.57 11.88 8.31
N ILE A 269 1.88 11.80 7.97
CA ILE A 269 2.96 11.82 8.95
C ILE A 269 2.85 13.00 9.92
N ARG A 270 2.42 14.16 9.43
CA ARG A 270 2.34 15.40 10.22
C ARG A 270 1.07 15.47 11.08
N ARG A 271 0.08 14.62 10.81
CA ARG A 271 -1.28 14.69 11.40
C ARG A 271 -1.65 13.46 12.22
N SER A 272 -1.11 12.30 11.87
CA SER A 272 -1.37 11.05 12.59
C SER A 272 -0.73 11.11 13.99
N PRO A 273 -1.44 10.60 15.02
CA PRO A 273 -0.83 10.33 16.31
C PRO A 273 0.39 9.40 16.14
N LYS A 274 1.40 9.59 16.99
CA LYS A 274 2.53 8.66 17.12
C LYS A 274 2.07 7.43 17.92
N HIS A 275 2.50 6.24 17.51
CA HIS A 275 2.31 5.01 18.27
C HIS A 275 3.52 4.78 19.18
N THR A 276 3.29 4.24 20.38
CA THR A 276 4.36 3.94 21.35
C THR A 276 4.31 2.47 21.71
N LEU A 277 5.41 1.76 21.42
CA LEU A 277 5.64 0.40 21.89
C LEU A 277 6.41 0.44 23.20
N SER A 278 5.89 -0.23 24.23
CA SER A 278 6.60 -0.44 25.49
C SER A 278 7.08 -1.89 25.53
N LEU A 279 8.39 -2.08 25.69
CA LEU A 279 8.99 -3.40 25.92
C LEU A 279 9.38 -3.46 27.41
N ASP A 280 8.71 -4.34 28.13
CA ASP A 280 8.98 -4.69 29.54
C ASP A 280 9.98 -5.86 29.63
#